data_AF-A0A8S2VG06-F1
#
_entry.id   AF-A0A8S2VG06-F1
#
_cell.length_a   1.000
_cell.length_b   1.000
_cell.length_c   1.000
_cell.angle_alpha   90.00
_cell.angle_beta   90.00
_cell.angle_gamma   90.00
#
_symmetry.space_group_name_H-M   'P 1'
#
loop_
_entity.id
_entity.type
_entity.pdbx_description
1 polymer ?
#
loop_
_entity_poly.entity_id
_entity_poly.type
_entity_poly.pdbx_seq_one_letter_code
_entity_poly.pdbx_strand_id
1 'polypeptide(L)'
;MFNHQDDLMARMVVEIGNYFFTEAKRLDTDNQFDSAYGYYRWSKTMYQRYEMMENRRKSDRIEEIDQNIKIIEERRQEQEDNEDNHVGKAPS
;
A
#
# COMPACT_ATOMS: atom_id res chain seq x y z
N MET A 1 -22.18 2.65 -25.38
CA MET A 1 -23.01 2.81 -24.18
C MET A 1 -22.23 2.20 -23.04
N PHE A 2 -21.87 2.98 -22.01
CA PHE A 2 -21.39 2.39 -20.77
C PHE A 2 -22.58 1.67 -20.13
N ASN A 3 -22.44 0.38 -19.85
CA ASN A 3 -23.50 -0.38 -19.20
C ASN A 3 -23.50 0.01 -17.71
N HIS A 4 -24.68 0.20 -17.13
CA HIS A 4 -24.85 0.53 -15.70
C HIS A 4 -24.04 -0.39 -14.76
N GLN A 5 -23.80 -1.62 -15.19
CA GLN A 5 -22.98 -2.60 -14.50
C GLN A 5 -21.48 -2.25 -14.47
N ASP A 6 -20.92 -1.67 -15.54
CA ASP A 6 -19.51 -1.27 -15.59
C ASP A 6 -19.25 -0.09 -14.65
N ASP A 7 -20.17 0.88 -14.61
CA ASP A 7 -20.13 2.00 -13.66
C ASP A 7 -20.20 1.53 -12.20
N LEU A 8 -21.08 0.56 -11.91
CA LEU A 8 -21.20 -0.05 -10.57
C LEU A 8 -19.91 -0.77 -10.19
N MET A 9 -19.34 -1.57 -11.10
CA MET A 9 -18.09 -2.28 -10.85
C MET A 9 -16.92 -1.32 -10.63
N ALA A 10 -16.82 -0.24 -11.43
CA ALA A 10 -15.79 0.77 -11.24
C ALA A 10 -15.90 1.45 -9.86
N ARG A 11 -17.12 1.76 -9.41
CA ARG A 11 -17.38 2.30 -8.06
C ARG A 11 -16.96 1.32 -6.96
N MET A 12 -17.33 0.05 -7.08
CA MET A 12 -16.93 -0.97 -6.11
C MET A 12 -15.40 -1.12 -6.05
N VAL A 13 -14.71 -1.12 -7.19
CA VAL A 13 -13.25 -1.25 -7.24
C VAL A 13 -12.58 -0.07 -6.52
N VAL A 14 -13.03 1.17 -6.75
CA VAL A 14 -12.43 2.33 -6.08
C VAL A 14 -12.76 2.37 -4.58
N GLU A 15 -13.95 1.93 -4.17
CA GLU A 15 -14.32 1.83 -2.75
C GLU A 15 -13.46 0.79 -2.01
N ILE A 16 -13.25 -0.39 -2.61
CA ILE A 16 -12.34 -1.41 -2.07
C ILE A 16 -10.91 -0.87 -2.00
N GLY A 17 -10.45 -0.15 -3.02
CA GLY A 17 -9.15 0.51 -3.03
C GLY A 17 -8.99 1.52 -1.88
N ASN A 18 -10.01 2.34 -1.62
CA ASN A 18 -10.04 3.29 -0.51
C ASN A 18 -10.03 2.58 0.85
N TYR A 19 -10.80 1.51 1.01
CA TYR A 19 -10.82 0.70 2.24
C TYR A 19 -9.41 0.18 2.57
N PHE A 20 -8.76 -0.47 1.60
CA PHE A 20 -7.41 -0.98 1.81
C PHE A 20 -6.40 0.14 2.08
N PHE A 21 -6.54 1.30 1.45
CA PHE A 21 -5.68 2.45 1.69
C PHE A 21 -5.79 2.96 3.13
N THR A 22 -7.02 3.20 3.60
CA THR A 22 -7.27 3.67 4.96
C THR A 22 -6.75 2.69 6.01
N GLU A 23 -6.97 1.39 5.77
CA GLU A 23 -6.51 0.36 6.68
C GLU A 23 -4.97 0.23 6.67
N ALA A 24 -4.33 0.38 5.51
CA ALA A 24 -2.87 0.46 5.42
C ALA A 24 -2.30 1.61 6.26
N LYS A 25 -2.89 2.80 6.18
CA LYS A 25 -2.47 3.98 6.98
C LYS A 25 -2.63 3.74 8.47
N ARG A 26 -3.72 3.09 8.88
CA ARG A 26 -3.96 2.71 10.29
C ARG A 26 -2.89 1.74 10.78
N LEU A 27 -2.62 0.69 10.01
CA LEU A 27 -1.62 -0.33 10.34
C LEU A 27 -0.19 0.24 10.38
N ASP A 28 0.16 1.12 9.45
CA ASP A 28 1.45 1.83 9.43
C ASP A 28 1.63 2.69 10.70
N THR A 29 0.56 3.39 11.11
CA THR A 29 0.55 4.17 12.37
C THR A 29 0.72 3.27 13.60
N ASP A 30 0.16 2.07 13.58
CA ASP A 30 0.29 1.07 14.65
C ASP A 30 1.61 0.27 14.59
N ASN A 31 2.57 0.67 13.73
CA ASN A 31 3.84 -0.02 13.46
C ASN A 31 3.69 -1.47 12.96
N GLN A 32 2.55 -1.83 12.38
CA GLN A 32 2.31 -3.13 11.77
C GLN A 32 2.73 -3.13 10.30
N PHE A 33 4.01 -2.91 10.05
CA PHE A 33 4.54 -2.61 8.71
C PHE A 33 4.27 -3.71 7.67
N ASP A 34 4.33 -4.98 8.06
CA ASP A 34 4.08 -6.09 7.13
C ASP A 34 2.64 -6.15 6.64
N SER A 35 1.71 -5.95 7.58
CA SER A 35 0.29 -5.85 7.26
C SER A 35 0.02 -4.60 6.44
N ALA A 36 0.56 -3.44 6.84
CA ALA A 36 0.41 -2.19 6.10
C ALA A 36 0.91 -2.31 4.65
N TYR A 37 2.07 -2.93 4.44
CA TYR A 37 2.65 -3.19 3.12
C TYR A 37 1.69 -3.99 2.23
N GLY A 38 1.14 -5.08 2.75
CA GLY A 38 0.17 -5.90 2.02
C GLY A 38 -1.06 -5.09 1.61
N TYR A 39 -1.61 -4.31 2.54
CA TYR A 39 -2.79 -3.47 2.29
C TYR A 39 -2.52 -2.35 1.29
N TYR A 40 -1.37 -1.69 1.34
CA TYR A 40 -0.96 -0.71 0.33
C TYR A 40 -0.88 -1.34 -1.07
N ARG A 41 -0.30 -2.54 -1.19
CA ARG A 41 -0.24 -3.25 -2.48
C ARG A 41 -1.63 -3.59 -3.03
N TRP A 42 -2.53 -4.08 -2.18
CA TRP A 42 -3.91 -4.34 -2.58
C TRP A 42 -4.63 -3.07 -3.04
N SER A 43 -4.46 -1.98 -2.29
CA SER A 43 -5.00 -0.67 -2.66
C SER A 43 -4.49 -0.21 -4.03
N LYS A 44 -3.17 -0.30 -4.28
CA LYS A 44 -2.56 0.03 -5.58
C LYS A 44 -3.18 -0.77 -6.72
N THR A 45 -3.32 -2.08 -6.56
CA THR A 45 -3.94 -2.95 -7.57
C THR A 45 -5.37 -2.52 -7.90
N MET A 46 -6.16 -2.11 -6.90
CA MET A 46 -7.52 -1.63 -7.12
C MET A 46 -7.56 -0.28 -7.86
N TYR A 47 -6.70 0.67 -7.50
CA TYR A 47 -6.62 1.94 -8.22
C TYR A 47 -6.17 1.75 -9.67
N GLN A 48 -5.18 0.90 -9.93
CA GLN A 48 -4.76 0.57 -11.30
C GLN A 48 -5.90 -0.06 -12.12
N ARG A 49 -6.67 -0.97 -11.52
CA ARG A 49 -7.84 -1.56 -12.16
C ARG A 49 -8.91 -0.51 -12.46
N TYR A 50 -9.15 0.41 -11.53
CA TYR A 50 -10.07 1.53 -11.75
C TYR A 50 -9.61 2.43 -12.91
N GLU A 51 -8.32 2.76 -13.00
CA GLU A 51 -7.78 3.55 -14.12
C GLU A 51 -8.02 2.86 -15.47
N MET A 52 -7.85 1.53 -15.53
CA MET A 52 -8.12 0.74 -16.73
C MET A 52 -9.61 0.71 -17.11
N MET A 53 -10.50 0.70 -16.12
CA MET A 53 -11.96 0.63 -16.34
C MET A 53 -12.55 1.97 -16.77
N GLU A 54 -12.15 3.06 -16.12
CA GLU A 54 -12.75 4.39 -16.34
C GLU A 54 -11.96 5.27 -17.31
N ASN A 55 -10.75 4.84 -17.71
CA ASN A 55 -9.79 5.70 -18.42
C ASN A 55 -9.55 7.05 -17.70
N ARG A 56 -9.69 7.05 -16.36
CA ARG A 56 -9.48 8.19 -15.47
C ARG A 56 -8.21 7.97 -14.67
N ARG A 57 -7.39 9.00 -14.54
CA ARG A 57 -6.16 8.92 -13.73
C ARG A 57 -6.46 9.01 -12.24
N LYS A 58 -5.83 8.13 -11.48
CA LYS A 58 -5.65 8.12 -10.02
C LYS A 58 -4.17 8.15 -9.66
N SER A 59 -3.34 8.71 -10.55
CA SER A 59 -1.88 8.71 -10.46
C SER A 59 -1.38 9.27 -9.12
N ASP A 60 -1.95 10.37 -8.63
CA ASP A 60 -1.57 10.95 -7.32
C ASP A 60 -1.69 9.94 -6.16
N ARG A 61 -2.74 9.11 -6.17
CA ARG A 61 -2.98 8.11 -5.13
C ARG A 61 -2.05 6.92 -5.27
N ILE A 62 -1.76 6.51 -6.51
CA ILE A 62 -0.80 5.43 -6.78
C ILE A 62 0.61 5.88 -6.36
N GLU A 63 0.99 7.11 -6.66
CA GLU A 63 2.26 7.72 -6.24
C GLU A 63 2.37 7.80 -4.72
N GLU A 64 1.31 8.24 -4.03
CA GLU A 64 1.28 8.24 -2.57
C GLU A 64 1.47 6.83 -1.99
N ILE A 65 0.82 5.83 -2.58
CA ILE A 65 1.00 4.43 -2.16
C ILE A 65 2.44 3.98 -2.39
N ASP A 66 3.05 4.31 -3.52
CA ASP A 66 4.42 3.94 -3.84
C ASP A 66 5.43 4.58 -2.88
N GLN A 67 5.19 5.82 -2.47
CA GLN A 67 5.99 6.47 -1.42
C GLN A 67 5.85 5.76 -0.08
N ASN A 68 4.63 5.41 0.35
CA ASN A 68 4.43 4.70 1.61
C ASN A 68 5.07 3.30 1.60
N ILE A 69 4.99 2.59 0.48
CA ILE A 69 5.65 1.30 0.28
C ILE A 69 7.17 1.44 0.43
N LYS A 70 7.77 2.43 -0.23
CA LYS A 70 9.21 2.69 -0.14
C LYS A 70 9.66 2.99 1.29
N ILE A 71 8.90 3.82 2.02
CA ILE A 71 9.16 4.13 3.43
C ILE A 71 9.13 2.86 4.29
N ILE A 72 8.16 1.96 4.07
CA ILE A 72 8.09 0.70 4.81
C ILE A 72 9.29 -0.19 4.50
N GLU A 73 9.69 -0.29 3.23
CA GLU A 73 10.85 -1.08 2.81
C GLU A 73 12.15 -0.52 3.42
N GLU A 74 12.32 0.80 3.47
CA GLU A 74 13.46 1.45 4.13
C GLU A 74 13.50 1.14 5.64
N ARG A 75 12.36 1.23 6.34
CA ARG A 75 12.26 0.89 7.77
C ARG A 75 12.58 -0.59 8.04
N ARG A 76 12.20 -1.50 7.15
CA ARG A 76 12.54 -2.93 7.27
C ARG A 76 14.05 -3.14 7.16
N GLN A 77 14.69 -2.51 6.18
CA GLN A 77 16.15 -2.58 6.02
C GLN A 77 16.88 -2.05 7.27
N GLU A 78 16.42 -0.93 7.82
CA GLU A 78 16.99 -0.37 9.05
C GLU A 78 16.81 -1.30 10.26
N GLN A 79 15.70 -2.04 10.36
CA GLN A 79 15.49 -3.02 11.43
C GLN A 79 16.45 -4.21 11.30
N GLU A 80 16.59 -4.77 10.09
CA GLU A 80 17.52 -5.86 9.80
C GLU A 80 18.97 -5.45 10.08
N ASP A 81 19.39 -4.27 9.60
CA ASP A 81 20.75 -3.75 9.81
C ASP A 81 21.08 -3.49 11.29
N ASN A 82 20.07 -3.14 12.10
CA ASN A 82 20.24 -2.93 13.55
C ASN A 82 20.31 -4.25 14.33
N GLU A 83 19.57 -5.28 13.91
CA GLU A 83 19.62 -6.61 14.52
C GLU A 83 20.97 -7.28 14.26
N ASP A 84 21.51 -7.20 13.05
CA ASP A 84 22.82 -7.78 12.69
C ASP A 84 23.99 -7.10 13.45
N ASN A 85 23.90 -5.80 13.73
CA ASN A 85 24.92 -5.07 14.47
C ASN A 85 24.91 -5.37 16.00
N HIS A 86 23.83 -5.93 16.55
CA HIS A 86 23.74 -6.24 17.99
C HIS A 86 24.29 -7.63 18.36
N VAL A 87 24.39 -8.55 17.40
CA VAL A 87 24.94 -9.91 17.63
C VAL A 87 26.48 -9.92 17.70
N GLY A 88 27.15 -8.84 17.26
CA GLY A 88 28.61 -8.75 17.16
C GLY A 88 29.39 -8.28 18.40
N LYS A 89 28.74 -8.02 19.55
CA LYS A 89 29.43 -7.57 20.78
C LYS A 89 29.05 -8.40 22.01
N ALA A 90 29.48 -9.65 22.04
CA ALA A 90 29.74 -10.32 23.31
C ALA A 90 31.15 -9.90 23.78
N PRO A 91 31.29 -9.16 24.89
CA PRO A 91 32.61 -8.86 25.44
C PRO A 91 33.23 -10.15 25.99
N SER A 92 34.35 -10.56 25.40
CA SER A 92 35.28 -11.56 25.94
C SER A 92 36.14 -10.99 27.06
#